data_AF-A0A442I5X1-F1
#
_entry.id   AF-A0A442I5X1-F1
#
_cell.length_a   1.000
_cell.length_b   1.000
_cell.length_c   1.000
_cell.angle_alpha   90.00
_cell.angle_beta   90.00
_cell.angle_gamma   90.00
#
_symmetry.space_group_name_H-M   'P 1'
#
loop_
_entity.id
_entity.type
_entity.pdbx_description
1 polymer ?
#
loop_
_entity_poly.entity_id
_entity_poly.type
_entity_poly.pdbx_seq_one_letter_code
_entity_poly.pdbx_strand_id
1 'polypeptide(L)'
;MDRNFARALALVLESEGGWSDNPADPGGATMKGVTLANFRRYVKPDATKADLRAITDAQIATVYRRFYWNAIAGDDLPGGVDYAVFDFAVNSGPGRAAKYLQAVVDVAQDGKIGPATLAAVRAKPAGVNIDGLCDSRLTFLERLPTWPTFGKGWSARVASVRKEALLMTAQSPAQPVPTPAAPPPPVPRPAASRPPAAAPAAPPQPAPAATAKERNPFWAALFAILKAIFGRKQQ
;
A
#
# COMPACT_ATOMS: atom_id res chain seq x y z
N MET A 1 13.64 -2.37 -9.55
CA MET A 1 13.36 -2.34 -11.01
C MET A 1 11.85 -2.35 -11.14
N ASP A 2 11.27 -1.33 -11.78
CA ASP A 2 9.82 -1.10 -11.91
C ASP A 2 9.15 -2.12 -12.85
N ARG A 3 9.06 -3.38 -12.44
CA ARG A 3 8.69 -4.48 -13.35
C ARG A 3 7.17 -4.65 -13.49
N ASN A 4 6.41 -4.39 -12.43
CA ASN A 4 4.98 -4.74 -12.38
C ASN A 4 4.03 -3.55 -12.22
N PHE A 5 4.51 -2.33 -11.95
CA PHE A 5 3.61 -1.21 -11.66
C PHE A 5 2.62 -0.95 -12.80
N ALA A 6 3.07 -0.90 -14.05
CA ALA A 6 2.20 -0.65 -15.20
C ALA A 6 1.08 -1.71 -15.31
N ARG A 7 1.43 -2.99 -15.14
CA ARG A 7 0.47 -4.10 -15.18
C ARG A 7 -0.49 -4.05 -13.98
N ALA A 8 0.05 -3.85 -12.78
CA ALA A 8 -0.73 -3.73 -11.54
C ALA A 8 -1.71 -2.56 -11.61
N LEU A 9 -1.28 -1.42 -12.15
CA LEU A 9 -2.11 -0.23 -12.35
C LEU A 9 -3.25 -0.51 -13.33
N ALA A 10 -2.96 -1.15 -14.47
CA ALA A 10 -4.00 -1.52 -15.43
C ALA A 10 -5.11 -2.37 -14.76
N LEU A 11 -4.73 -3.42 -14.03
CA LEU A 11 -5.68 -4.28 -13.32
C LEU A 11 -6.47 -3.56 -12.22
N VAL A 12 -5.81 -2.66 -11.45
CA VAL A 12 -6.51 -1.86 -10.45
C VAL A 12 -7.55 -0.96 -11.11
N LEU A 13 -7.20 -0.31 -12.22
CA LEU A 13 -8.08 0.62 -12.92
C LEU A 13 -9.31 -0.04 -13.56
N GLU A 14 -9.28 -1.35 -13.85
CA GLU A 14 -10.47 -2.10 -14.28
C GLU A 14 -11.61 -2.05 -13.25
N SER A 15 -11.25 -1.90 -11.97
CA SER A 15 -12.20 -1.78 -10.86
C SER A 15 -12.54 -0.33 -10.50
N GLU A 16 -11.92 0.65 -11.15
CA GLU A 16 -12.09 2.08 -10.82
C GLU A 16 -13.14 2.75 -11.70
N GLY A 17 -13.98 3.56 -11.06
CA GLY A 17 -15.06 4.30 -11.73
C GLY A 17 -14.59 5.57 -12.43
N GLY A 18 -15.52 6.23 -13.13
CA GLY A 18 -15.29 7.55 -13.74
C GLY A 18 -15.41 8.70 -12.76
N TRP A 19 -15.91 9.85 -13.25
CA TRP A 19 -16.10 11.05 -12.43
C TRP A 19 -17.14 10.85 -11.32
N SER A 20 -16.81 11.32 -10.12
CA SER A 20 -17.74 11.48 -8.99
C SER A 20 -17.47 12.80 -8.27
N ASP A 21 -18.52 13.49 -7.84
CA ASP A 21 -18.43 14.73 -7.06
C ASP A 21 -19.71 14.86 -6.24
N ASN A 22 -19.73 14.20 -5.09
CA ASN A 22 -20.87 14.24 -4.18
C ASN A 22 -20.58 15.26 -3.06
N PRO A 23 -21.39 16.32 -2.88
CA PRO A 23 -21.20 17.30 -1.81
C PRO A 23 -21.22 16.71 -0.39
N ALA A 24 -21.89 15.57 -0.19
CA ALA A 24 -21.92 14.86 1.09
C ALA A 24 -20.71 13.93 1.29
N ASP A 25 -19.87 13.75 0.27
CA ASP A 25 -18.67 12.93 0.33
C ASP A 25 -17.46 13.78 0.75
N PRO A 26 -16.82 13.48 1.89
CA PRO A 26 -15.62 14.20 2.32
C PRO A 26 -14.42 14.02 1.38
N GLY A 27 -14.43 13.03 0.48
CA GLY A 27 -13.44 12.86 -0.57
C GLY A 27 -13.51 13.91 -1.69
N GLY A 28 -14.68 14.52 -1.87
CA GLY A 28 -14.95 15.50 -2.92
C GLY A 28 -14.76 14.96 -4.34
N ALA A 29 -14.50 15.87 -5.28
CA ALA A 29 -14.30 15.56 -6.68
C ALA A 29 -13.20 14.50 -6.90
N THR A 30 -13.56 13.43 -7.62
CA THR A 30 -12.74 12.25 -7.88
C THR A 30 -12.89 11.82 -9.34
N MET A 31 -11.78 11.42 -9.98
CA MET A 31 -11.77 10.82 -11.32
C MET A 31 -10.84 9.60 -11.33
N LYS A 32 -11.33 8.42 -11.73
CA LYS A 32 -10.53 7.18 -11.79
C LYS A 32 -9.75 6.94 -10.48
N GLY A 33 -10.44 7.05 -9.34
CA GLY A 33 -9.86 6.90 -8.00
C GLY A 33 -8.95 8.05 -7.52
N VAL A 34 -8.64 9.04 -8.36
CA VAL A 34 -7.82 10.21 -7.99
C VAL A 34 -8.71 11.33 -7.46
N THR A 35 -8.55 11.68 -6.17
CA THR A 35 -9.20 12.86 -5.57
C THR A 35 -8.50 14.15 -5.99
N LEU A 36 -9.23 15.26 -5.98
CA LEU A 36 -8.66 16.59 -6.26
C LEU A 36 -7.51 16.93 -5.30
N ALA A 37 -7.60 16.53 -4.04
CA ALA A 37 -6.54 16.73 -3.05
C ALA A 37 -5.24 15.99 -3.44
N ASN A 38 -5.35 14.72 -3.86
CA ASN A 38 -4.20 13.94 -4.31
C ASN A 38 -3.63 14.48 -5.63
N PHE A 39 -4.50 14.85 -6.57
CA PHE A 39 -4.08 15.45 -7.83
C PHE A 39 -3.30 16.76 -7.60
N ARG A 40 -3.78 17.61 -6.69
CA ARG A 40 -3.06 18.82 -6.28
C ARG A 40 -1.72 18.51 -5.65
N ARG A 41 -1.69 17.56 -4.74
CA ARG A 41 -0.48 17.19 -4.00
C ARG A 41 0.63 16.63 -4.91
N TYR A 42 0.29 15.83 -5.91
CA TYR A 42 1.28 15.05 -6.66
C TYR A 42 1.49 15.49 -8.10
N VAL A 43 0.57 16.25 -8.69
CA VAL A 43 0.59 16.62 -10.11
C VAL A 43 0.52 18.13 -10.32
N LYS A 44 -0.57 18.79 -9.86
CA LYS A 44 -0.82 20.21 -10.16
C LYS A 44 -1.42 20.93 -8.94
N PRO A 45 -0.61 21.63 -8.11
CA PRO A 45 -1.04 22.22 -6.83
C PRO A 45 -2.28 23.12 -6.87
N ASP A 46 -2.47 23.85 -7.96
CA ASP A 46 -3.57 24.79 -8.21
C ASP A 46 -4.73 24.18 -9.02
N ALA A 47 -4.74 22.86 -9.23
CA ALA A 47 -5.72 22.20 -10.08
C ALA A 47 -7.18 22.50 -9.70
N THR A 48 -8.01 22.62 -10.71
CA THR A 48 -9.47 22.76 -10.60
C THR A 48 -10.17 21.41 -10.79
N LYS A 49 -11.49 21.38 -10.56
CA LYS A 49 -12.33 20.22 -10.91
C LYS A 49 -12.30 19.92 -12.42
N ALA A 50 -12.16 20.95 -13.26
CA ALA A 50 -12.05 20.77 -14.71
C ALA A 50 -10.72 20.11 -15.09
N ASP A 51 -9.61 20.54 -14.47
CA ASP A 51 -8.31 19.89 -14.65
C ASP A 51 -8.36 18.42 -14.25
N LEU A 52 -9.01 18.11 -13.12
CA LEU A 52 -9.16 16.72 -12.66
C LEU A 52 -10.03 15.87 -13.61
N ARG A 53 -11.08 16.44 -14.22
CA ARG A 53 -11.87 15.74 -15.23
C ARG A 53 -11.06 15.42 -16.49
N ALA A 54 -10.11 16.29 -16.84
CA ALA A 54 -9.22 16.13 -17.98
C ALA A 54 -7.92 15.39 -17.63
N ILE A 55 -7.88 14.66 -16.51
CA ILE A 55 -6.67 13.96 -16.07
C ILE A 55 -6.22 12.91 -17.11
N THR A 56 -4.93 12.95 -17.44
CA THR A 56 -4.30 12.02 -18.37
C THR A 56 -3.87 10.73 -17.68
N ASP A 57 -3.72 9.64 -18.43
CA ASP A 57 -3.27 8.37 -17.87
C ASP A 57 -1.86 8.47 -17.23
N ALA A 58 -0.98 9.31 -17.78
CA ALA A 58 0.34 9.58 -17.19
C ALA A 58 0.23 10.28 -15.81
N GLN A 59 -0.72 11.19 -15.66
CA GLN A 59 -0.96 11.87 -14.38
C GLN A 59 -1.63 10.95 -13.37
N ILE A 60 -2.54 10.08 -13.80
CA ILE A 60 -3.10 9.01 -12.97
C ILE A 60 -1.97 8.12 -12.46
N ALA A 61 -1.13 7.61 -13.36
CA ALA A 61 0.02 6.79 -13.00
C ALA A 61 0.94 7.50 -12.00
N THR A 62 1.16 8.80 -12.16
CA THR A 62 1.95 9.61 -11.21
C THR A 62 1.35 9.61 -9.81
N VAL A 63 0.03 9.82 -9.68
CA VAL A 63 -0.66 9.77 -8.38
C VAL A 63 -0.58 8.38 -7.79
N TYR A 64 -0.92 7.35 -8.56
CA TYR A 64 -0.95 5.98 -8.06
C TYR A 64 0.44 5.48 -7.63
N ARG A 65 1.47 5.84 -8.39
CA ARG A 65 2.86 5.51 -8.04
C ARG A 65 3.27 6.19 -6.74
N ARG A 66 3.10 7.52 -6.65
CA ARG A 66 3.59 8.30 -5.52
C ARG A 66 2.83 8.03 -4.23
N PHE A 67 1.50 7.88 -4.32
CA PHE A 67 0.67 7.76 -3.13
C PHE A 67 0.49 6.33 -2.64
N TYR A 68 0.33 5.36 -3.56
CA TYR A 68 0.06 3.98 -3.20
C TYR A 68 1.29 3.08 -3.39
N TRP A 69 1.85 3.01 -4.60
CA TRP A 69 2.91 2.05 -4.93
C TRP A 69 4.19 2.26 -4.10
N ASN A 70 4.67 3.51 -4.04
CA ASN A 70 5.86 3.84 -3.27
C ASN A 70 5.64 3.69 -1.76
N ALA A 71 4.43 3.96 -1.28
CA ALA A 71 4.09 3.83 0.14
C ALA A 71 4.11 2.38 0.63
N ILE A 72 3.98 1.41 -0.29
CA ILE A 72 4.06 -0.03 0.00
C ILE A 72 5.38 -0.66 -0.45
N ALA A 73 6.39 0.16 -0.83
CA ALA A 73 7.66 -0.31 -1.38
C ALA A 73 7.45 -1.31 -2.55
N GLY A 74 6.52 -1.01 -3.47
CA GLY A 74 6.08 -1.94 -4.50
C GLY A 74 7.19 -2.42 -5.43
N ASP A 75 8.22 -1.59 -5.66
CA ASP A 75 9.39 -1.97 -6.47
C ASP A 75 10.27 -3.05 -5.80
N ASP A 76 10.15 -3.24 -4.49
CA ASP A 76 10.98 -4.16 -3.68
C ASP A 76 10.26 -5.44 -3.27
N LEU A 77 8.93 -5.48 -3.39
CA LEU A 77 8.11 -6.66 -3.10
C LEU A 77 8.26 -7.72 -4.22
N PRO A 78 8.15 -9.03 -3.89
CA PRO A 78 8.08 -10.06 -4.92
C PRO A 78 6.89 -9.87 -5.85
N GLY A 79 7.04 -10.27 -7.11
CA GLY A 79 5.95 -10.19 -8.09
C GLY A 79 4.73 -10.98 -7.65
N GLY A 80 3.55 -10.40 -7.84
CA GLY A 80 2.28 -10.90 -7.34
C GLY A 80 1.96 -10.40 -5.93
N VAL A 81 2.93 -10.43 -5.01
CA VAL A 81 2.78 -9.84 -3.67
C VAL A 81 2.64 -8.31 -3.80
N ASP A 82 3.47 -7.70 -4.64
CA ASP A 82 3.41 -6.28 -4.99
C ASP A 82 2.00 -5.84 -5.44
N TYR A 83 1.39 -6.56 -6.38
CA TYR A 83 0.05 -6.29 -6.89
C TYR A 83 -1.03 -6.51 -5.83
N ALA A 84 -1.00 -7.63 -5.09
CA ALA A 84 -2.01 -7.91 -4.07
C ALA A 84 -2.02 -6.85 -2.95
N VAL A 85 -0.83 -6.41 -2.53
CA VAL A 85 -0.67 -5.34 -1.54
C VAL A 85 -1.07 -3.99 -2.12
N PHE A 86 -0.72 -3.70 -3.37
CA PHE A 86 -1.08 -2.47 -4.06
C PHE A 86 -2.60 -2.30 -4.24
N ASP A 87 -3.31 -3.32 -4.73
CA ASP A 87 -4.77 -3.26 -4.85
C ASP A 87 -5.44 -3.06 -3.47
N PHE A 88 -4.92 -3.75 -2.45
CA PHE A 88 -5.42 -3.55 -1.09
C PHE A 88 -5.12 -2.13 -0.58
N ALA A 89 -3.96 -1.56 -0.90
CA ALA A 89 -3.60 -0.19 -0.54
C ALA A 89 -4.51 0.84 -1.22
N VAL A 90 -4.89 0.62 -2.48
CA VAL A 90 -5.83 1.49 -3.20
C VAL A 90 -7.22 1.41 -2.55
N ASN A 91 -7.70 0.20 -2.30
CA ASN A 91 -9.03 -0.02 -1.73
C ASN A 91 -9.11 0.21 -0.22
N SER A 92 -8.02 0.31 0.53
CA SER A 92 -8.06 0.37 2.01
C SER A 92 -6.89 1.14 2.63
N GLY A 93 -6.18 1.93 1.85
CA GLY A 93 -5.07 2.73 2.31
C GLY A 93 -3.75 1.95 2.47
N PRO A 94 -2.61 2.55 2.14
CA PRO A 94 -1.29 1.91 2.22
C PRO A 94 -0.94 1.36 3.60
N GLY A 95 -1.19 2.13 4.66
CA GLY A 95 -0.84 1.73 6.02
C GLY A 95 -1.59 0.48 6.51
N ARG A 96 -2.84 0.28 6.07
CA ARG A 96 -3.58 -0.95 6.41
C ARG A 96 -3.05 -2.14 5.62
N ALA A 97 -2.88 -1.99 4.31
CA ALA A 97 -2.35 -3.05 3.47
C ALA A 97 -0.97 -3.52 3.98
N ALA A 98 -0.10 -2.59 4.36
CA ALA A 98 1.19 -2.89 4.96
C ALA A 98 1.07 -3.68 6.27
N LYS A 99 0.20 -3.27 7.20
CA LYS A 99 -0.02 -3.99 8.48
C LYS A 99 -0.53 -5.41 8.28
N TYR A 100 -1.44 -5.60 7.32
CA TYR A 100 -1.96 -6.93 7.01
C TYR A 100 -0.88 -7.82 6.39
N LEU A 101 -0.04 -7.28 5.51
CA LEU A 101 1.11 -8.03 5.00
C LEU A 101 2.08 -8.40 6.13
N GLN A 102 2.39 -7.45 7.02
CA GLN A 102 3.24 -7.67 8.19
C GLN A 102 2.70 -8.77 9.11
N ALA A 103 1.38 -8.82 9.33
CA ALA A 103 0.73 -9.88 10.06
C ALA A 103 0.91 -11.25 9.38
N VAL A 104 0.71 -11.33 8.06
CA VAL A 104 0.87 -12.58 7.28
C VAL A 104 2.30 -13.12 7.35
N VAL A 105 3.29 -12.23 7.40
CA VAL A 105 4.72 -12.62 7.48
C VAL A 105 5.28 -12.66 8.90
N ASP A 106 4.42 -12.50 9.91
CA ASP A 106 4.74 -12.58 11.34
C ASP A 106 5.84 -11.61 11.80
N VAL A 107 5.67 -10.33 11.44
CA VAL A 107 6.53 -9.23 11.91
C VAL A 107 5.71 -8.12 12.54
N ALA A 108 6.39 -7.18 13.22
CA ALA A 108 5.74 -6.03 13.84
C ALA A 108 4.87 -5.25 12.83
N GLN A 109 3.62 -4.97 13.22
CA GLN A 109 2.63 -4.32 12.37
C GLN A 109 2.68 -2.78 12.47
N ASP A 110 3.83 -2.20 12.14
CA ASP A 110 4.03 -0.74 12.20
C ASP A 110 3.43 0.02 10.99
N GLY A 111 3.00 -0.70 9.95
CA GLY A 111 2.43 -0.16 8.72
C GLY A 111 3.44 0.43 7.75
N LYS A 112 4.74 0.18 7.94
CA LYS A 112 5.83 0.60 7.05
C LYS A 112 6.56 -0.63 6.51
N ILE A 113 6.52 -0.83 5.20
CA ILE A 113 7.24 -1.93 4.56
C ILE A 113 8.73 -1.56 4.46
N GLY A 114 9.50 -1.97 5.47
CA GLY A 114 10.94 -1.78 5.57
C GLY A 114 11.74 -3.07 5.40
N PRO A 115 13.07 -3.03 5.62
CA PRO A 115 13.96 -4.17 5.40
C PRO A 115 13.53 -5.46 6.12
N ALA A 116 13.03 -5.37 7.36
CA ALA A 116 12.55 -6.52 8.11
C ALA A 116 11.32 -7.18 7.47
N THR A 117 10.33 -6.38 7.05
CA THR A 117 9.15 -6.88 6.33
C THR A 117 9.54 -7.51 5.00
N LEU A 118 10.42 -6.85 4.23
CA LEU A 118 10.88 -7.36 2.93
C LEU A 118 11.63 -8.71 3.07
N ALA A 119 12.48 -8.84 4.09
CA ALA A 119 13.16 -10.09 4.39
C ALA A 119 12.16 -11.21 4.73
N ALA A 120 11.19 -10.94 5.60
CA ALA A 120 10.17 -11.92 5.99
C ALA A 120 9.26 -12.33 4.82
N VAL A 121 8.87 -11.37 3.97
CA VAL A 121 8.11 -11.66 2.73
C VAL A 121 8.90 -12.58 1.81
N ARG A 122 10.21 -12.35 1.61
CA ARG A 122 11.06 -13.17 0.74
C ARG A 122 11.39 -14.55 1.31
N ALA A 123 11.30 -14.73 2.63
CA ALA A 123 11.52 -16.00 3.29
C ALA A 123 10.34 -16.98 3.12
N LYS A 124 9.18 -16.51 2.62
CA LYS A 124 8.00 -17.34 2.35
C LYS A 124 7.72 -17.43 0.85
N PRO A 125 7.18 -18.55 0.34
CA PRO A 125 6.72 -18.61 -1.04
C PRO A 125 5.70 -17.51 -1.34
N ALA A 126 5.84 -16.84 -2.50
CA ALA A 126 4.99 -15.70 -2.85
C ALA A 126 3.49 -16.05 -2.82
N GLY A 127 3.10 -17.24 -3.29
CA GLY A 127 1.72 -17.72 -3.24
C GLY A 127 1.14 -17.78 -1.82
N VAL A 128 1.92 -18.23 -0.83
CA VAL A 128 1.50 -18.29 0.57
C VAL A 128 1.22 -16.88 1.12
N ASN A 129 2.07 -15.91 0.79
CA ASN A 129 1.85 -14.52 1.19
C ASN A 129 0.59 -13.93 0.53
N ILE A 130 0.37 -14.22 -0.76
CA ILE A 130 -0.79 -13.74 -1.52
C ILE A 130 -2.09 -14.33 -0.94
N ASP A 131 -2.14 -15.64 -0.73
CA ASP A 131 -3.32 -16.31 -0.20
C ASP A 131 -3.67 -15.78 1.19
N GLY A 132 -2.68 -15.75 2.10
CA GLY A 132 -2.87 -15.24 3.45
C GLY A 132 -3.29 -13.77 3.50
N LEU A 133 -2.77 -12.92 2.61
CA LEU A 133 -3.18 -11.51 2.51
C LEU A 133 -4.62 -11.38 2.02
N CYS A 134 -4.99 -12.12 0.97
CA CYS A 134 -6.33 -12.11 0.41
C CYS A 134 -7.37 -12.66 1.40
N ASP A 135 -7.05 -13.74 2.12
CA ASP A 135 -7.93 -14.30 3.16
C ASP A 135 -8.14 -13.28 4.29
N SER A 136 -7.04 -12.74 4.83
CA SER A 136 -7.10 -11.75 5.91
C SER A 136 -7.87 -10.50 5.49
N ARG A 137 -7.70 -10.05 4.24
CA ARG A 137 -8.47 -8.94 3.67
C ARG A 137 -9.95 -9.26 3.58
N LEU A 138 -10.32 -10.45 3.11
CA LEU A 138 -11.73 -10.84 2.97
C LEU A 138 -12.41 -10.89 4.34
N THR A 139 -11.77 -11.52 5.33
CA THR A 139 -12.26 -11.55 6.73
C THR A 139 -12.43 -10.14 7.31
N PHE A 140 -11.55 -9.20 6.96
CA PHE A 140 -11.71 -7.80 7.35
C PHE A 140 -12.96 -7.17 6.71
N LEU A 141 -13.14 -7.36 5.40
CA LEU A 141 -14.26 -6.77 4.66
C LEU A 141 -15.61 -7.33 5.13
N GLU A 142 -15.68 -8.62 5.47
CA GLU A 142 -16.87 -9.30 6.02
C GLU A 142 -17.38 -8.67 7.32
N ARG A 143 -16.51 -8.03 8.09
CA ARG A 143 -16.87 -7.37 9.36
C ARG A 143 -17.36 -5.95 9.19
N LEU A 144 -17.35 -5.40 7.98
CA LEU A 144 -17.81 -4.04 7.73
C LEU A 144 -19.35 -3.97 7.77
N PRO A 145 -19.95 -2.94 8.40
CA PRO A 145 -21.42 -2.77 8.42
C PRO A 145 -22.06 -2.72 7.02
N THR A 146 -21.28 -2.33 6.03
CA THR A 146 -21.65 -2.20 4.62
C THR A 146 -21.54 -3.51 3.82
N TRP A 147 -21.06 -4.60 4.44
CA TRP A 147 -20.93 -5.92 3.81
C TRP A 147 -22.23 -6.45 3.17
N PRO A 148 -23.42 -6.34 3.80
CA PRO A 148 -24.65 -6.85 3.18
C PRO A 148 -24.96 -6.22 1.82
N THR A 149 -24.50 -4.99 1.59
CA THR A 149 -24.74 -4.25 0.33
C THR A 149 -23.65 -4.53 -0.72
N PHE A 150 -22.37 -4.55 -0.32
CA PHE A 150 -21.25 -4.58 -1.28
C PHE A 150 -20.41 -5.86 -1.25
N GLY A 151 -20.63 -6.75 -0.29
CA GLY A 151 -19.79 -7.91 -0.01
C GLY A 151 -19.57 -8.80 -1.23
N LYS A 152 -20.61 -9.04 -2.04
CA LYS A 152 -20.49 -9.80 -3.29
C LYS A 152 -19.45 -9.21 -4.25
N GLY A 153 -19.46 -7.89 -4.44
CA GLY A 153 -18.51 -7.20 -5.31
C GLY A 153 -17.09 -7.24 -4.74
N TRP A 154 -16.95 -7.07 -3.43
CA TRP A 154 -15.66 -7.16 -2.76
C TRP A 154 -15.06 -8.56 -2.78
N SER A 155 -15.85 -9.60 -2.53
CA SER A 155 -15.40 -10.99 -2.65
C SER A 155 -14.92 -11.30 -4.06
N ALA A 156 -15.66 -10.87 -5.07
CA ALA A 156 -15.27 -11.05 -6.48
C ALA A 156 -13.95 -10.33 -6.81
N ARG A 157 -13.77 -9.09 -6.34
CA ARG A 157 -12.51 -8.34 -6.52
C ARG A 157 -11.34 -9.06 -5.83
N VAL A 158 -11.49 -9.48 -4.58
CA VAL A 158 -10.42 -10.18 -3.84
C VAL A 158 -10.05 -11.50 -4.54
N ALA A 159 -11.03 -12.26 -5.03
CA ALA A 159 -10.80 -13.49 -5.78
C ALA A 159 -10.05 -13.23 -7.11
N SER A 160 -10.43 -12.18 -7.84
CA SER A 160 -9.75 -11.76 -9.07
C SER A 160 -8.30 -11.35 -8.80
N VAL A 161 -8.08 -10.52 -7.78
CA VAL A 161 -6.75 -10.08 -7.34
C VAL A 161 -5.87 -11.28 -6.98
N ARG A 162 -6.39 -12.25 -6.21
CA ARG A 162 -5.67 -13.48 -5.88
C ARG A 162 -5.22 -14.21 -7.13
N LYS A 163 -6.14 -14.43 -8.08
CA LYS A 163 -5.86 -15.14 -9.33
C LYS A 163 -4.76 -14.43 -10.13
N GLU A 164 -4.90 -13.13 -10.39
CA GLU A 164 -3.92 -12.37 -11.17
C GLU A 164 -2.56 -12.25 -10.46
N ALA A 165 -2.56 -12.06 -9.14
CA ALA A 165 -1.34 -12.04 -8.33
C ALA A 165 -0.57 -13.36 -8.44
N LEU A 166 -1.26 -14.50 -8.35
CA LEU A 166 -0.65 -15.82 -8.52
C LEU A 166 -0.06 -15.99 -9.93
N LEU A 167 -0.76 -15.52 -10.98
CA LEU A 167 -0.22 -15.53 -12.35
C LEU A 167 1.04 -14.67 -12.51
N MET A 168 1.14 -13.54 -11.79
CA MET A 168 2.34 -12.70 -11.78
C MET A 168 3.55 -13.36 -11.09
N THR A 169 3.31 -14.30 -10.16
CA THR A 169 4.42 -15.04 -9.53
C THR A 169 5.17 -15.91 -10.55
N ALA A 170 4.45 -16.52 -11.49
CA ALA A 170 5.02 -17.41 -12.51
C ALA A 170 5.85 -16.68 -13.57
N GLN A 171 5.65 -15.36 -13.71
CA GLN A 171 6.32 -14.53 -14.71
C GLN A 171 7.49 -13.72 -14.12
N SER A 172 7.73 -13.84 -12.82
CA SER A 172 8.89 -13.24 -12.15
C SER A 172 10.01 -14.25 -12.07
N PRO A 173 11.15 -14.07 -12.76
CA PRO A 173 12.32 -14.91 -12.52
C PRO A 173 12.71 -14.77 -11.04
N ALA A 174 12.92 -15.91 -10.37
CA ALA A 174 13.33 -15.97 -8.98
C ALA A 174 14.54 -15.05 -8.77
N GLN A 175 14.40 -14.06 -7.87
CA GLN A 175 15.56 -13.34 -7.37
C GLN A 175 16.47 -14.39 -6.70
N PRO A 176 17.76 -14.48 -7.06
CA PRO A 176 18.67 -15.38 -6.37
C PRO A 176 18.62 -15.03 -4.89
N VAL A 177 18.31 -16.01 -4.04
CA VAL A 177 18.59 -15.92 -2.61
C VAL A 177 20.08 -15.60 -2.46
N PRO A 178 20.47 -14.48 -1.83
CA PRO A 178 21.88 -14.23 -1.59
C PRO A 178 22.36 -15.32 -0.63
N THR A 179 23.29 -16.15 -1.12
CA THR A 179 24.09 -17.05 -0.29
C THR A 179 24.69 -16.23 0.86
N PRO A 180 24.70 -16.73 2.11
CA PRO A 180 25.38 -16.02 3.19
C PRO A 180 26.85 -15.84 2.80
N ALA A 181 27.25 -14.59 2.52
CA ALA A 181 28.64 -14.27 2.29
C ALA A 181 29.42 -14.59 3.57
N ALA A 182 30.54 -15.31 3.40
CA ALA A 182 31.48 -15.56 4.48
C ALA A 182 31.88 -14.24 5.17
N PRO A 183 32.10 -14.25 6.50
CA PRO A 183 32.46 -13.04 7.22
C PRO A 183 33.75 -12.46 6.65
N PRO A 184 33.86 -11.12 6.50
CA PRO A 184 35.08 -10.51 6.02
C PRO A 184 36.23 -10.77 7.01
N PRO A 185 37.48 -10.85 6.53
CA PRO A 185 38.64 -10.99 7.41
C PRO A 185 38.71 -9.79 8.37
N PRO A 186 39.22 -9.99 9.59
CA PRO A 186 39.28 -8.93 10.59
C PRO A 186 40.20 -7.79 10.12
N VAL A 187 39.64 -6.59 10.04
CA VAL A 187 40.40 -5.36 9.76
C VAL A 187 41.25 -5.02 10.99
N PRO A 188 42.56 -4.74 10.87
CA PRO A 188 43.38 -4.33 12.00
C PRO A 188 42.94 -2.95 12.53
N ARG A 189 42.72 -2.90 13.85
CA ARG A 189 42.29 -1.73 14.62
C ARG A 189 43.44 -0.70 14.68
N PRO A 190 43.25 0.58 14.31
CA PRO A 190 44.21 1.62 14.65
C PRO A 190 44.25 1.85 16.17
N ALA A 191 45.45 2.10 16.68
CA ALA A 191 45.72 2.33 18.09
C ALA A 191 44.93 3.52 18.67
N ALA A 192 44.47 3.36 19.90
CA ALA A 192 43.69 4.33 20.64
C ALA A 192 44.52 5.59 21.00
N SER A 193 44.01 6.76 20.63
CA SER A 193 44.35 8.03 21.27
C SER A 193 43.23 8.43 22.23
N ARG A 194 43.59 8.62 23.50
CA ARG A 194 42.71 8.92 24.63
C ARG A 194 42.42 10.43 24.71
N PRO A 195 41.16 10.88 24.82
CA PRO A 195 40.84 12.21 25.34
C PRO A 195 40.46 12.14 26.84
N PRO A 196 40.61 13.25 27.59
CA PRO A 196 40.48 13.27 29.04
C PRO A 196 39.04 13.23 29.54
N ALA A 197 38.90 12.86 30.81
CA ALA A 197 37.65 12.63 31.54
C ALA A 197 36.79 13.89 31.72
N ALA A 198 35.47 13.73 31.59
CA ALA A 198 34.45 14.64 32.11
C ALA A 198 33.29 13.84 32.75
N ALA A 199 32.78 14.37 33.86
CA ALA A 199 31.90 13.75 34.86
C ALA A 199 30.43 13.61 34.42
N PRO A 200 29.54 12.94 35.19
CA PRO A 200 28.32 12.33 34.69
C PRO A 200 27.15 13.31 34.56
N ALA A 201 26.42 13.23 33.44
CA ALA A 201 25.13 13.89 33.25
C ALA A 201 23.98 12.91 33.49
N ALA A 202 22.96 13.39 34.20
CA ALA A 202 21.77 12.66 34.66
C ALA A 202 20.88 12.09 33.53
N PRO A 203 20.07 11.05 33.80
CA PRO A 203 19.24 10.41 32.78
C PRO A 203 18.07 11.30 32.33
N PRO A 204 17.77 11.40 31.02
CA PRO A 204 16.54 12.03 30.56
C PRO A 204 15.32 11.14 30.83
N GLN A 205 14.30 11.74 31.44
CA GLN A 205 12.98 11.12 31.68
C GLN A 205 12.21 10.92 30.36
N PRO A 206 11.34 9.90 30.26
CA PRO A 206 10.53 9.67 29.07
C PRO A 206 9.43 10.72 28.92
N ALA A 207 9.42 11.42 27.79
CA ALA A 207 8.30 12.27 27.38
C ALA A 207 7.11 11.40 26.94
N PRO A 208 5.85 11.79 27.26
CA PRO A 208 4.68 10.98 26.97
C PRO A 208 4.42 10.89 25.46
N ALA A 209 4.07 9.67 25.03
CA ALA A 209 3.63 9.36 23.69
C ALA A 209 2.42 10.22 23.31
N ALA A 210 2.61 11.14 22.37
CA ALA A 210 1.50 11.82 21.72
C ALA A 210 0.72 10.79 20.90
N THR A 211 -0.47 10.45 21.37
CA THR A 211 -1.46 9.68 20.62
C THR A 211 -1.96 10.53 19.45
N ALA A 212 -1.26 10.44 18.32
CA ALA A 212 -1.76 10.97 17.06
C ALA A 212 -2.97 10.12 16.63
N LYS A 213 -4.16 10.56 17.04
CA LYS A 213 -5.44 10.03 16.58
C LYS A 213 -5.59 10.42 15.11
N GLU A 214 -5.08 9.57 14.23
CA GLU A 214 -5.15 9.74 12.78
C GLU A 214 -6.61 9.60 12.32
N ARG A 215 -7.38 10.69 12.39
CA ARG A 215 -8.70 10.83 11.76
C ARG A 215 -8.46 11.09 10.27
N ASN A 216 -8.11 10.05 9.52
CA ASN A 216 -7.99 10.15 8.06
C ASN A 216 -9.39 10.14 7.41
N PRO A 217 -9.86 11.26 6.80
CA PRO A 217 -11.19 11.39 6.18
C PRO A 217 -11.36 10.55 4.90
N PHE A 218 -10.29 9.86 4.47
CA PHE A 218 -10.23 9.01 3.28
C PHE A 218 -11.23 7.84 3.31
N TRP A 219 -11.59 7.36 4.50
CA TRP A 219 -12.47 6.21 4.66
C TRP A 219 -13.90 6.46 4.16
N ALA A 220 -14.44 7.65 4.36
CA ALA A 220 -15.77 8.00 3.89
C ALA A 220 -15.85 8.15 2.36
N ALA A 221 -14.75 8.59 1.73
CA ALA A 221 -14.61 8.69 0.27
C ALA A 221 -14.57 7.33 -0.43
N LEU A 222 -13.82 6.39 0.16
CA LEU A 222 -13.77 5.02 -0.31
C LEU A 222 -15.16 4.34 -0.21
N PHE A 223 -15.90 4.58 0.88
CA PHE A 223 -17.28 4.09 1.02
C PHE A 223 -18.26 4.74 0.03
N ALA A 224 -18.00 5.99 -0.40
CA ALA A 224 -18.81 6.68 -1.39
C ALA A 224 -18.50 6.21 -2.84
N ILE A 225 -17.24 5.94 -3.17
CA ILE A 225 -16.82 5.34 -4.45
C ILE A 225 -17.43 3.94 -4.63
N LEU A 226 -17.46 3.14 -3.57
CA LEU A 226 -18.13 1.82 -3.57
C LEU A 226 -19.65 1.94 -3.77
N LYS A 227 -20.27 3.03 -3.28
CA LYS A 227 -21.68 3.38 -3.53
C LYS A 227 -21.95 3.70 -5.01
N ALA A 228 -21.00 4.35 -5.70
CA ALA A 228 -21.16 4.76 -7.10
C ALA A 228 -20.86 3.64 -8.11
N ILE A 229 -19.89 2.76 -7.82
CA ILE A 229 -19.47 1.69 -8.74
C ILE A 229 -20.48 0.52 -8.78
N PHE A 230 -21.11 0.18 -7.66
CA PHE A 230 -22.04 -0.96 -7.59
C PHE A 230 -23.53 -0.58 -7.53
N GLY A 231 -23.86 0.72 -7.52
CA GLY A 231 -25.22 1.24 -7.43
C GLY A 231 -25.96 1.41 -8.77
N ARG A 232 -25.34 1.16 -9.93
CA ARG A 232 -26.04 1.25 -11.24
C ARG A 232 -26.42 -0.13 -11.78
N LYS A 233 -27.55 -0.64 -11.29
CA LYS A 233 -28.55 -1.27 -12.15
C LYS A 233 -29.88 -0.56 -11.93
N GLN A 234 -30.62 -0.37 -13.03
CA GLN A 234 -31.90 0.35 -13.18
C GLN A 234 -31.74 1.85 -13.48
N GLN A 235 -31.45 2.16 -14.74
CA GLN A 235 -32.39 2.83 -15.64
C GLN A 235 -32.11 2.37 -17.07
#